data_AF-A0A923TC37-F1
#
_entry.id   AF-A0A923TC37-F1
#
_cell.length_a   1.000
_cell.length_b   1.000
_cell.length_c   1.000
_cell.angle_alpha   90.00
_cell.angle_beta   90.00
_cell.angle_gamma   90.00
#
_symmetry.space_group_name_H-M   'P 1'
#
loop_
_entity.id
_entity.type
_entity.pdbx_description
1 polymer ?
#
loop_
_entity_poly.entity_id
_entity_poly.type
_entity_poly.pdbx_seq_one_letter_code
_entity_poly.pdbx_strand_id
1 'polypeptide(L)'
;MNGANSAIHARTDSDRRYGERFAEEVLDIAYHTLPDAKGRGLVIVGREGQPHPVEIMRKFLARAEGGRLGPELAAKAADVSALVKELKANLHLDEQTVAAAQPPPGPKAARDAKAPKREVKFKLTFDLLMPALPLPLEGVMGKLCQLSWAEGYDAERVDQKLRALTVADLQSSALSGYDWVFYLPPRDAYVPVQDTLVKQAMKQENMGFLKRATMRTALLVFKPAVKKAVEGMRRGMLYMTVLRADINDLTKAYVQVLMPDFKYTVGSERDRALAAVDKQKLLNEEYAKNLFVAPPRLTDFDIEAYAKYQV
;
A
#
# COMPACT_ATOMS: atom_id res chain seq x y z
N MET A 1 18.17 -12.19 21.03
CA MET A 1 17.52 -11.26 20.09
C MET A 1 18.53 -10.95 18.99
N ASN A 2 18.42 -11.65 17.86
CA ASN A 2 19.26 -11.36 16.69
C ASN A 2 18.82 -10.02 16.10
N GLY A 3 19.81 -9.18 15.77
CA GLY A 3 19.66 -7.75 15.48
C GLY A 3 18.58 -7.43 14.46
N ALA A 4 17.97 -6.26 14.63
CA ALA A 4 16.97 -5.73 13.72
C ALA A 4 17.48 -5.78 12.27
N ASN A 5 16.87 -6.63 11.45
CA ASN A 5 17.12 -6.69 10.01
C ASN A 5 16.55 -5.47 9.28
N SER A 6 16.02 -4.47 10.00
CA SER A 6 15.56 -3.20 9.44
C SER A 6 16.12 -2.01 10.21
N ALA A 7 16.48 -0.96 9.47
CA ALA A 7 16.78 0.36 10.00
C ALA A 7 15.52 1.23 9.92
N ILE A 8 15.29 2.08 10.93
CA ILE A 8 14.19 3.04 10.95
C ILE A 8 14.76 4.45 10.82
N HIS A 9 14.38 5.13 9.76
CA HIS A 9 14.65 6.55 9.59
C HIS A 9 13.41 7.37 9.92
N ALA A 10 13.50 8.16 10.99
CA ALA A 10 12.41 9.00 11.46
C ALA A 10 12.94 10.33 12.01
N ARG A 11 12.13 11.39 11.92
CA ARG A 11 12.49 12.73 12.40
C ARG A 11 12.22 12.93 13.90
N THR A 12 11.34 12.13 14.48
CA THR A 12 10.98 12.19 15.91
C THR A 12 11.07 10.81 16.54
N ASP A 13 11.23 10.75 17.87
CA ASP A 13 11.25 9.48 18.61
C ASP A 13 9.89 8.77 18.58
N SER A 14 8.80 9.53 18.48
CA SER A 14 7.45 8.96 18.35
C SER A 14 7.29 8.25 17.01
N ASP A 15 7.71 8.89 15.92
CA ASP A 15 7.69 8.32 14.57
C ASP A 15 8.63 7.11 14.47
N ARG A 16 9.79 7.17 15.14
CA ARG A 16 10.73 6.05 15.23
C ARG A 16 10.06 4.85 15.91
N ARG A 17 9.49 5.02 17.11
CA ARG A 17 8.79 3.96 17.85
C ARG A 17 7.57 3.40 17.11
N TYR A 18 6.93 4.21 16.27
CA TYR A 18 5.88 3.76 15.39
C TYR A 18 6.45 2.88 14.27
N GLY A 19 7.48 3.35 13.56
CA GLY A 19 8.14 2.61 12.49
C GLY A 19 8.77 1.29 12.96
N GLU A 20 9.40 1.27 14.14
CA GLU A 20 9.98 0.07 14.75
C GLU A 20 8.93 -1.01 14.98
N ARG A 21 7.85 -0.67 15.71
CA ARG A 21 6.75 -1.61 15.98
C ARG A 21 6.07 -2.07 14.70
N PHE A 22 5.80 -1.14 13.79
CA PHE A 22 5.18 -1.44 12.51
C PHE A 22 6.02 -2.43 11.70
N ALA A 23 7.34 -2.21 11.62
CA ALA A 23 8.24 -3.09 10.89
C ALA A 23 8.39 -4.45 11.58
N GLU A 24 8.59 -4.48 12.89
CA GLU A 24 8.75 -5.72 13.66
C GLU A 24 7.56 -6.67 13.48
N GLU A 25 6.34 -6.15 13.59
CA GLU A 25 5.10 -6.93 13.41
C GLU A 25 4.96 -7.54 12.01
N VAL A 26 5.45 -6.86 10.98
CA VAL A 26 5.36 -7.35 9.59
C VAL A 26 6.51 -8.30 9.27
N LEU A 27 7.73 -7.97 9.70
CA LEU A 27 8.94 -8.74 9.38
C LEU A 27 8.95 -10.10 10.06
N ASP A 28 8.42 -10.22 11.27
CA ASP A 28 8.26 -11.51 11.93
C ASP A 28 7.40 -12.47 11.08
N ILE A 29 6.27 -11.97 10.56
CA ILE A 29 5.39 -12.75 9.69
C ILE A 29 6.06 -13.02 8.33
N ALA A 30 6.65 -12.01 7.69
CA ALA A 30 7.29 -12.15 6.38
C ALA A 30 8.44 -13.17 6.41
N TYR A 31 9.31 -13.11 7.41
CA TYR A 31 10.42 -14.05 7.54
C TYR A 31 10.00 -15.45 8.00
N HIS A 32 8.83 -15.60 8.61
CA HIS A 32 8.19 -16.91 8.77
C HIS A 32 7.61 -17.41 7.44
N THR A 33 7.03 -16.53 6.63
CA THR A 33 6.48 -16.88 5.32
C THR A 33 7.57 -17.43 4.40
N LEU A 34 8.63 -16.66 4.19
CA LEU A 34 9.78 -17.03 3.36
C LEU A 34 11.07 -16.70 4.12
N PRO A 35 11.69 -17.68 4.79
CA PRO A 35 12.94 -17.47 5.54
C PRO A 35 14.08 -16.89 4.69
N ASP A 36 14.11 -17.22 3.40
CA ASP A 36 15.13 -16.76 2.45
C ASP A 36 14.93 -15.30 2.01
N ALA A 37 13.77 -14.68 2.31
CA ALA A 37 13.51 -13.27 2.07
C ALA A 37 14.15 -12.35 3.12
N LYS A 38 14.89 -12.91 4.09
CA LYS A 38 15.64 -12.13 5.09
C LYS A 38 16.68 -11.24 4.40
N GLY A 39 16.61 -9.95 4.69
CA GLY A 39 17.50 -8.94 4.13
C GLY A 39 17.47 -7.66 4.95
N ARG A 40 18.44 -6.79 4.72
CA ARG A 40 18.58 -5.46 5.32
C ARG A 40 17.53 -4.52 4.76
N GLY A 41 16.56 -4.15 5.57
CA GLY A 41 15.52 -3.19 5.24
C GLY A 41 15.79 -1.78 5.72
N LEU A 42 15.14 -0.81 5.06
CA LEU A 42 15.00 0.55 5.58
C LEU A 42 13.55 1.00 5.53
N VAL A 43 13.01 1.44 6.67
CA VAL A 43 11.72 2.13 6.74
C VAL A 43 11.96 3.62 6.93
N ILE A 44 11.48 4.43 6.00
CA ILE A 44 11.50 5.90 6.07
C ILE A 44 10.12 6.37 6.51
N VAL A 45 10.02 6.88 7.73
CA VAL A 45 8.75 7.41 8.27
C VAL A 45 8.59 8.87 7.86
N GLY A 46 7.57 9.16 7.07
CA GLY A 46 7.19 10.51 6.67
C GLY A 46 6.71 11.34 7.85
N ARG A 47 6.76 12.68 7.71
CA ARG A 47 6.28 13.63 8.72
C ARG A 47 5.03 14.35 8.25
N GLU A 48 4.18 14.75 9.19
CA GLU A 48 3.06 15.65 8.90
C GLU A 48 3.53 16.92 8.19
N GLY A 49 2.79 17.34 7.16
CA GLY A 49 3.09 18.51 6.34
C GLY A 49 4.17 18.30 5.27
N GLN A 50 4.87 17.15 5.26
CA GLN A 50 5.79 16.82 4.18
C GLN A 50 5.05 16.27 2.95
N PRO A 51 5.51 16.59 1.73
CA PRO A 51 4.94 16.01 0.52
C PRO A 51 5.22 14.52 0.47
N HIS A 52 4.22 13.75 0.04
CA HIS A 52 4.35 12.33 -0.23
C HIS A 52 5.40 12.10 -1.36
N PRO A 53 6.23 11.03 -1.33
CA PRO A 53 7.23 10.78 -2.37
C PRO A 53 6.68 10.75 -3.80
N VAL A 54 5.42 10.33 -3.97
CA VAL A 54 4.73 10.36 -5.27
C VAL A 54 4.65 11.76 -5.88
N GLU A 55 4.60 12.82 -5.07
CA GLU A 55 4.61 14.20 -5.58
C GLU A 55 5.93 14.55 -6.28
N ILE A 56 7.04 14.03 -5.78
CA ILE A 56 8.36 14.20 -6.41
C ILE A 56 8.44 13.38 -7.70
N MET A 57 7.88 12.18 -7.70
CA MET A 57 7.81 11.33 -8.89
C MET A 57 6.99 12.01 -10.00
N ARG A 58 5.84 12.60 -9.65
CA ARG A 58 5.01 13.39 -10.57
C ARG A 58 5.77 14.58 -11.15
N LYS A 59 6.52 15.32 -10.32
CA LYS A 59 7.38 16.41 -10.79
C LYS A 59 8.47 15.93 -11.75
N PHE A 60 9.09 14.79 -11.45
CA PHE A 60 10.10 14.18 -12.34
C PHE A 60 9.49 13.78 -13.68
N LEU A 61 8.34 13.09 -13.68
CA LEU A 61 7.60 12.70 -14.89
C LEU A 61 7.19 13.92 -15.73
N ALA A 62 6.60 14.94 -15.13
CA ALA A 62 6.19 16.16 -15.84
C ALA A 62 7.38 16.89 -16.49
N ARG A 63 8.57 16.81 -15.88
CA ARG A 63 9.80 17.37 -16.47
C ARG A 63 10.32 16.55 -17.62
N ALA A 64 10.24 15.22 -17.53
CA ALA A 64 10.58 14.32 -18.63
C ALA A 64 9.67 14.59 -19.84
N GLU A 65 8.36 14.62 -19.62
CA GLU A 65 7.35 14.90 -20.65
C GLU A 65 7.51 16.29 -21.28
N GLY A 66 7.86 17.29 -20.47
CA GLY A 66 8.09 18.65 -20.94
C GLY A 66 9.45 18.88 -21.61
N GLY A 67 10.26 17.85 -21.85
CA GLY A 67 11.60 17.97 -22.44
C GLY A 67 12.59 18.75 -21.57
N ARG A 68 12.36 18.83 -20.25
CA ARG A 68 13.17 19.58 -19.29
C ARG A 68 14.21 18.73 -18.55
N LEU A 69 14.34 17.46 -18.92
CA LEU A 69 15.39 16.55 -18.48
C LEU A 69 16.27 16.19 -19.68
N GLY A 70 17.55 15.94 -19.44
CA GLY A 70 18.43 15.37 -20.48
C GLY A 70 17.90 14.01 -20.97
N PRO A 71 18.17 13.62 -22.23
CA PRO A 71 17.60 12.40 -22.83
C PRO A 71 17.79 11.13 -22.00
N GLU A 72 18.98 10.97 -21.40
CA GLU A 72 19.31 9.81 -20.57
C GLU A 72 18.51 9.76 -19.26
N LEU A 73 18.19 10.92 -18.67
CA LEU A 73 17.34 11.02 -17.49
C LEU A 73 15.86 10.82 -17.85
N ALA A 74 15.43 11.38 -18.97
CA ALA A 74 14.08 11.18 -19.47
C ALA A 74 13.79 9.69 -19.74
N ALA A 75 14.79 8.92 -20.18
CA ALA A 75 14.66 7.46 -20.34
C ALA A 75 14.29 6.75 -19.02
N LYS A 76 14.69 7.29 -17.86
CA LYS A 76 14.32 6.76 -16.53
C LYS A 76 12.90 7.10 -16.10
N ALA A 77 12.20 7.98 -16.83
CA ALA A 77 10.80 8.28 -16.56
C ALA A 77 9.89 7.08 -16.83
N ALA A 78 10.28 6.17 -17.74
CA ALA A 78 9.54 4.94 -18.00
C ALA A 78 9.44 4.07 -16.73
N ASP A 79 10.55 3.88 -16.02
CA ASP A 79 10.60 3.09 -14.77
C ASP A 79 9.68 3.70 -13.69
N VAL A 80 9.74 5.02 -13.52
CA VAL A 80 8.91 5.75 -12.55
C VAL A 80 7.42 5.70 -12.93
N SER A 81 7.12 5.85 -14.22
CA SER A 81 5.74 5.81 -14.74
C SER A 81 5.11 4.43 -14.60
N ALA A 82 5.88 3.37 -14.90
CA ALA A 82 5.45 1.99 -14.75
C ALA A 82 5.03 1.69 -13.30
N LEU A 83 5.82 2.12 -12.33
CA LEU A 83 5.48 1.89 -10.92
C LEU A 83 4.27 2.70 -10.47
N VAL A 84 4.16 3.99 -10.83
CA VAL A 84 2.96 4.79 -10.50
C VAL A 84 1.70 4.15 -11.10
N LYS A 85 1.81 3.61 -12.32
CA LYS A 85 0.73 2.88 -12.98
C LYS A 85 0.40 1.56 -12.26
N GLU A 86 1.42 0.80 -11.87
CA GLU A 86 1.24 -0.45 -11.12
C GLU A 86 0.59 -0.19 -9.76
N LEU A 87 1.06 0.81 -9.01
CA LEU A 87 0.45 1.22 -7.76
C LEU A 87 -1.03 1.59 -7.97
N LYS A 88 -1.34 2.33 -9.02
CA LYS A 88 -2.71 2.70 -9.36
C LYS A 88 -3.57 1.47 -9.71
N ALA A 89 -3.02 0.53 -10.48
CA ALA A 89 -3.70 -0.70 -10.88
C ALA A 89 -3.99 -1.60 -9.67
N ASN A 90 -3.01 -1.79 -8.79
CA ASN A 90 -3.12 -2.65 -7.60
C ASN A 90 -4.13 -2.14 -6.58
N LEU A 91 -4.35 -0.83 -6.53
CA LEU A 91 -5.34 -0.24 -5.62
C LEU A 91 -6.76 -0.28 -6.21
N HIS A 92 -6.93 -0.57 -7.50
CA HIS A 92 -8.22 -0.56 -8.21
C HIS A 92 -9.05 0.74 -8.00
N LEU A 93 -8.40 1.90 -7.82
CA LEU A 93 -9.04 3.15 -7.39
C LEU A 93 -9.56 4.04 -8.54
N ASP A 94 -9.77 3.48 -9.73
CA ASP A 94 -10.44 4.21 -10.80
C ASP A 94 -11.93 4.31 -10.47
N GLU A 95 -12.29 5.40 -9.78
CA GLU A 95 -13.65 5.80 -9.39
C GLU A 95 -14.50 4.68 -8.78
N GLN A 96 -14.01 4.06 -7.70
CA GLN A 96 -14.85 3.14 -6.95
C GLN A 96 -15.94 3.91 -6.21
N THR A 97 -17.18 3.61 -6.56
CA THR A 97 -18.35 3.98 -5.78
C THR A 97 -18.52 2.98 -4.65
N VAL A 98 -18.06 3.35 -3.44
CA VAL A 98 -18.31 2.50 -2.27
C VAL A 98 -19.66 2.87 -1.68
N ALA A 99 -20.58 1.91 -1.63
CA ALA A 99 -21.83 2.01 -0.92
C ALA A 99 -21.60 1.70 0.57
N ALA A 100 -21.68 2.71 1.43
CA ALA A 100 -21.74 2.44 2.88
C ALA A 100 -23.17 2.04 3.26
N ALA A 101 -23.32 0.90 3.93
CA ALA A 101 -24.56 0.56 4.59
C ALA A 101 -24.84 1.59 5.70
N GLN A 102 -26.07 2.15 5.73
CA GLN A 102 -26.47 3.00 6.84
C GLN A 102 -26.39 2.23 8.17
N PRO A 103 -26.03 2.90 9.28
CA PRO A 103 -26.17 2.31 10.61
C PRO A 103 -27.62 1.87 10.83
N PRO A 104 -27.87 0.83 11.64
CA PRO A 104 -29.21 0.31 11.85
C PRO A 104 -30.15 1.44 12.32
N PRO A 105 -31.39 1.49 11.82
CA PRO A 105 -32.36 2.46 12.29
C PRO A 105 -32.53 2.34 13.80
N GLY A 106 -32.58 3.48 14.50
CA GLY A 106 -32.92 3.50 15.92
C GLY A 106 -34.29 2.84 16.17
N PRO A 107 -34.60 2.45 17.42
CA PRO A 107 -35.75 1.59 17.75
C PRO A 107 -37.13 2.10 17.28
N LYS A 108 -37.27 3.39 16.94
CA LYS A 108 -38.50 3.97 16.38
C LYS A 108 -38.65 3.81 14.85
N ALA A 109 -37.57 3.60 14.10
CA ALA A 109 -37.60 3.47 12.64
C ALA A 109 -37.69 2.01 12.14
N ALA A 110 -37.74 1.04 13.05
CA ALA A 110 -37.97 -0.37 12.73
C ALA A 110 -39.42 -0.72 12.37
N ARG A 111 -40.38 0.22 12.56
CA ARG A 111 -41.81 -0.02 12.30
C ARG A 111 -42.24 0.14 10.83
N ASP A 112 -41.47 0.86 10.01
CA ASP A 112 -41.80 1.09 8.59
C ASP A 112 -40.78 0.39 7.68
N ALA A 113 -40.83 -0.94 7.67
CA ALA A 113 -39.99 -1.80 6.84
C ALA A 113 -40.42 -1.76 5.37
N LYS A 114 -40.16 -0.66 4.65
CA LYS A 114 -40.18 -0.61 3.17
C LYS A 114 -39.47 0.61 2.57
N ALA A 115 -38.58 1.29 3.31
CA ALA A 115 -37.76 2.34 2.72
C ALA A 115 -36.63 1.70 1.86
N PRO A 116 -36.44 2.12 0.59
CA PRO A 116 -35.32 1.64 -0.22
C PRO A 116 -34.00 2.01 0.47
N LYS A 117 -33.10 1.03 0.62
CA LYS A 117 -31.73 1.25 1.10
C LYS A 117 -31.07 2.29 0.19
N ARG A 118 -30.98 3.54 0.66
CA ARG A 118 -30.23 4.58 -0.05
C ARG A 118 -28.75 4.38 0.26
N GLU A 119 -28.01 3.92 -0.74
CA GLU A 119 -26.55 3.79 -0.68
C GLU A 119 -25.91 5.17 -0.74
N VAL A 120 -25.08 5.51 0.25
CA VAL A 120 -24.22 6.69 0.16
C VAL A 120 -23.03 6.32 -0.71
N LYS A 121 -22.88 7.03 -1.83
CA LYS A 121 -21.88 6.76 -2.87
C LYS A 121 -20.67 7.67 -2.69
N PHE A 122 -19.55 7.10 -2.26
CA PHE A 122 -18.27 7.82 -2.15
C PHE A 122 -17.47 7.74 -3.43
N LYS A 123 -16.89 8.86 -3.87
CA LYS A 123 -15.90 8.88 -4.94
C LYS A 123 -14.51 8.74 -4.32
N LEU A 124 -14.02 7.50 -4.21
CA LEU A 124 -12.64 7.23 -3.82
C LEU A 124 -11.75 7.38 -5.05
N THR A 125 -10.82 8.34 -5.01
CA THR A 125 -9.82 8.55 -6.05
C THR A 125 -8.43 8.19 -5.54
N PHE A 126 -7.55 7.83 -6.46
CA PHE A 126 -6.13 7.62 -6.18
C PHE A 126 -5.52 8.81 -5.42
N ASP A 127 -5.75 10.04 -5.91
CA ASP A 127 -5.22 11.26 -5.29
C ASP A 127 -5.70 11.48 -3.86
N LEU A 128 -6.93 11.06 -3.56
CA LEU A 128 -7.48 11.19 -2.22
C LEU A 128 -6.78 10.23 -1.24
N LEU A 129 -6.49 8.99 -1.65
CA LEU A 129 -5.87 7.99 -0.77
C LEU A 129 -4.35 8.09 -0.73
N MET A 130 -3.72 8.57 -1.80
CA MET A 130 -2.27 8.56 -1.99
C MET A 130 -1.45 9.09 -0.81
N PRO A 131 -1.81 10.21 -0.16
CA PRO A 131 -1.05 10.71 0.98
C PRO A 131 -0.98 9.75 2.17
N ALA A 132 -1.96 8.84 2.30
CA ALA A 132 -2.06 7.90 3.41
C ALA A 132 -1.46 6.52 3.10
N LEU A 133 -1.18 6.24 1.83
CA LEU A 133 -0.68 4.96 1.36
C LEU A 133 0.84 4.91 1.43
N PRO A 134 1.43 3.80 1.86
CA PRO A 134 2.88 3.65 1.84
C PRO A 134 3.38 3.33 0.44
N LEU A 135 4.70 3.37 0.30
CA LEU A 135 5.33 3.24 -1.01
C LEU A 135 6.62 2.42 -0.92
N PRO A 136 6.73 1.30 -1.64
CA PRO A 136 8.01 0.66 -1.89
C PRO A 136 8.91 1.63 -2.66
N LEU A 137 10.13 1.85 -2.18
CA LEU A 137 11.07 2.81 -2.76
C LEU A 137 12.20 2.08 -3.49
N GLU A 138 11.90 1.56 -4.66
CA GLU A 138 12.88 0.84 -5.47
C GLU A 138 13.53 1.73 -6.54
N GLY A 139 14.77 1.39 -6.91
CA GLY A 139 15.51 2.03 -8.00
C GLY A 139 15.52 3.57 -7.93
N VAL A 140 15.10 4.20 -9.04
CA VAL A 140 15.10 5.66 -9.22
C VAL A 140 14.25 6.36 -8.15
N MET A 141 13.18 5.74 -7.66
CA MET A 141 12.29 6.35 -6.67
C MET A 141 12.94 6.52 -5.31
N GLY A 142 13.69 5.51 -4.86
CA GLY A 142 14.47 5.61 -3.63
C GLY A 142 15.41 6.82 -3.69
N LYS A 143 16.04 7.03 -4.85
CA LYS A 143 16.92 8.20 -5.04
C LYS A 143 16.16 9.51 -5.08
N LEU A 144 15.05 9.61 -5.80
CA LEU A 144 14.22 10.82 -5.84
C LEU A 144 13.71 11.19 -4.44
N CYS A 145 13.32 10.19 -3.64
CA CYS A 145 12.94 10.37 -2.24
C CYS A 145 14.14 10.83 -1.39
N GLN A 146 15.31 10.20 -1.53
CA GLN A 146 16.53 10.58 -0.82
C GLN A 146 16.96 12.02 -1.14
N LEU A 147 16.89 12.41 -2.41
CA LEU A 147 17.18 13.77 -2.87
C LEU A 147 16.24 14.76 -2.19
N SER A 148 14.93 14.48 -2.23
CA SER A 148 13.95 15.38 -1.64
C SER A 148 14.14 15.52 -0.14
N TRP A 149 14.50 14.42 0.49
CA TRP A 149 14.81 14.37 1.90
C TRP A 149 16.08 15.18 2.26
N ALA A 150 17.14 15.10 1.46
CA ALA A 150 18.35 15.90 1.64
C ALA A 150 18.07 17.41 1.55
N GLU A 151 17.13 17.80 0.68
CA GLU A 151 16.67 19.18 0.55
C GLU A 151 15.60 19.58 1.60
N GLY A 152 15.32 18.72 2.58
CA GLY A 152 14.33 18.98 3.62
C GLY A 152 12.87 19.03 3.12
N TYR A 153 12.63 18.52 1.92
CA TYR A 153 11.37 18.62 1.18
C TYR A 153 10.95 20.06 0.82
N ASP A 154 11.88 21.01 0.83
CA ASP A 154 11.62 22.37 0.38
C ASP A 154 11.31 22.38 -1.13
N ALA A 155 10.15 22.92 -1.51
CA ALA A 155 9.64 22.78 -2.87
C ALA A 155 10.57 23.42 -3.91
N GLU A 156 11.20 24.54 -3.59
CA GLU A 156 12.09 25.27 -4.49
C GLU A 156 13.45 24.58 -4.60
N ARG A 157 14.04 24.17 -3.47
CA ARG A 157 15.32 23.45 -3.45
C ARG A 157 15.21 22.09 -4.14
N VAL A 158 14.13 21.35 -3.89
CA VAL A 158 13.84 20.10 -4.60
C VAL A 158 13.73 20.38 -6.10
N ASP A 159 13.03 21.43 -6.51
CA ASP A 159 12.87 21.75 -7.92
C ASP A 159 14.19 22.15 -8.59
N GLN A 160 15.03 22.92 -7.90
CA GLN A 160 16.38 23.25 -8.34
C GLN A 160 17.23 22.00 -8.47
N LYS A 161 17.17 21.10 -7.48
CA LYS A 161 17.94 19.87 -7.46
C LYS A 161 17.49 18.89 -8.55
N LEU A 162 16.20 18.84 -8.87
CA LEU A 162 15.67 18.09 -10.03
C LEU A 162 16.15 18.68 -11.37
N ARG A 163 16.39 19.99 -11.48
CA ARG A 163 16.97 20.62 -12.69
C ARG A 163 18.43 20.25 -12.89
N ALA A 164 19.18 20.20 -11.78
CA ALA A 164 20.61 19.91 -11.78
C ALA A 164 20.93 18.40 -11.72
N LEU A 165 19.90 17.55 -11.74
CA LEU A 165 20.05 16.11 -11.61
C LEU A 165 20.83 15.55 -12.80
N THR A 166 21.73 14.61 -12.54
CA THR A 166 22.46 13.83 -13.56
C THR A 166 22.13 12.35 -13.46
N VAL A 167 22.47 11.56 -14.49
CA VAL A 167 22.27 10.10 -14.45
C VAL A 167 23.12 9.46 -13.35
N ALA A 168 24.35 9.96 -13.13
CA ALA A 168 25.22 9.50 -12.06
C ALA A 168 24.60 9.72 -10.67
N ASP A 169 23.84 10.81 -10.49
CA ASP A 169 23.08 11.03 -9.26
C ASP A 169 22.01 9.96 -9.06
N LEU A 170 21.35 9.50 -10.13
CA LEU A 170 20.36 8.42 -10.05
C LEU A 170 20.95 7.05 -9.75
N GLN A 171 22.19 6.80 -10.17
CA GLN A 171 22.88 5.52 -9.96
C GLN A 171 23.55 5.42 -8.58
N SER A 172 23.97 6.55 -8.01
CA SER A 172 24.56 6.59 -6.67
C SER A 172 23.47 6.63 -5.60
N SER A 173 23.20 5.52 -4.92
CA SER A 173 22.21 5.49 -3.84
C SER A 173 22.87 5.14 -2.51
N ALA A 174 22.70 6.00 -1.50
CA ALA A 174 23.05 5.62 -0.13
C ALA A 174 22.14 4.49 0.40
N LEU A 175 21.07 4.19 -0.35
CA LEU A 175 20.13 3.13 -0.05
C LEU A 175 20.54 1.79 -0.67
N SER A 176 21.61 1.74 -1.46
CA SER A 176 22.11 0.51 -2.11
C SER A 176 22.53 -0.59 -1.13
N GLY A 177 22.82 -0.24 0.12
CA GLY A 177 23.12 -1.20 1.18
C GLY A 177 21.90 -1.89 1.81
N TYR A 178 20.69 -1.59 1.32
CA TYR A 178 19.44 -2.21 1.76
C TYR A 178 18.85 -3.05 0.63
N ASP A 179 18.39 -4.25 0.98
CA ASP A 179 17.69 -5.16 0.07
C ASP A 179 16.32 -4.61 -0.30
N TRP A 180 15.69 -3.84 0.59
CA TRP A 180 14.42 -3.16 0.36
C TRP A 180 14.33 -1.85 1.12
N VAL A 181 13.59 -0.89 0.55
CA VAL A 181 13.32 0.41 1.17
C VAL A 181 11.83 0.68 1.10
N PHE A 182 11.26 1.16 2.19
CA PHE A 182 9.82 1.38 2.32
C PHE A 182 9.54 2.76 2.92
N TYR A 183 8.74 3.56 2.23
CA TYR A 183 8.19 4.78 2.78
C TYR A 183 6.90 4.49 3.53
N LEU A 184 6.88 4.85 4.81
CA LEU A 184 5.72 4.76 5.68
C LEU A 184 5.20 6.18 5.97
N PRO A 185 4.01 6.56 5.49
CA PRO A 185 3.40 7.84 5.81
C PRO A 185 3.24 7.99 7.34
N PRO A 186 3.17 9.23 7.86
CA PRO A 186 2.93 9.43 9.27
C PRO A 186 1.64 8.73 9.69
N ARG A 187 1.60 8.33 10.97
CA ARG A 187 0.49 7.55 11.54
C ARG A 187 -0.87 8.17 11.20
N ASP A 188 -0.96 9.49 11.27
CA ASP A 188 -2.21 10.24 11.09
C ASP A 188 -2.42 10.76 9.64
N ALA A 189 -1.62 10.31 8.67
CA ALA A 189 -1.78 10.71 7.26
C ALA A 189 -3.15 10.34 6.65
N TYR A 190 -3.88 9.41 7.27
CA TYR A 190 -5.23 9.02 6.86
C TYR A 190 -6.31 9.99 7.37
N VAL A 191 -6.01 10.85 8.35
CA VAL A 191 -7.01 11.76 8.94
C VAL A 191 -7.55 12.76 7.90
N PRO A 192 -6.72 13.44 7.08
CA PRO A 192 -7.23 14.32 6.02
C PRO A 192 -8.10 13.59 4.98
N VAL A 193 -7.74 12.33 4.67
CA VAL A 193 -8.49 11.47 3.76
C VAL A 193 -9.88 11.19 4.32
N GLN A 194 -9.92 10.77 5.59
CA GLN A 194 -11.15 10.53 6.32
C GLN A 194 -12.03 11.78 6.37
N ASP A 195 -11.47 12.93 6.75
CA ASP A 195 -12.22 14.18 6.87
C ASP A 195 -12.81 14.62 5.53
N THR A 196 -12.08 14.38 4.43
CA THR A 196 -12.57 14.67 3.08
C THR A 196 -13.73 13.76 2.70
N LEU A 197 -13.63 12.45 2.96
CA LEU A 197 -14.75 11.51 2.75
C LEU A 197 -15.98 11.93 3.56
N VAL A 198 -15.80 12.30 4.83
CA VAL A 198 -16.87 12.81 5.71
C VAL A 198 -17.53 14.06 5.12
N LYS A 199 -16.73 15.02 4.66
CA LYS A 199 -17.26 16.26 4.06
C LYS A 199 -18.06 15.97 2.79
N GLN A 200 -17.58 15.07 1.93
CA GLN A 200 -18.31 14.66 0.72
C GLN A 200 -19.65 14.00 1.08
N ALA A 201 -19.62 13.09 2.05
CA ALA A 201 -20.80 12.43 2.62
C ALA A 201 -21.84 13.45 3.11
N MET A 202 -21.39 14.47 3.84
CA MET A 202 -22.27 15.49 4.41
C MET A 202 -22.89 16.43 3.36
N LYS A 203 -22.18 16.70 2.26
CA LYS A 203 -22.66 17.57 1.17
C LYS A 203 -23.72 16.90 0.30
N GLN A 204 -23.62 15.60 0.04
CA GLN A 204 -24.54 14.89 -0.86
C GLN A 204 -25.97 14.76 -0.32
N GLU A 205 -26.18 14.82 1.00
CA GLU A 205 -27.48 14.48 1.60
C GLU A 205 -28.36 15.69 2.02
N ASN A 206 -27.96 16.96 1.76
CA ASN A 206 -28.70 18.15 2.24
C ASN A 206 -29.21 17.99 3.69
N MET A 207 -28.36 17.44 4.56
CA MET A 207 -28.81 16.91 5.84
C MET A 207 -29.26 18.02 6.80
N GLY A 208 -30.49 17.89 7.31
CA GLY A 208 -30.94 18.61 8.51
C GLY A 208 -30.09 18.28 9.75
N PHE A 209 -30.19 19.10 10.80
CA PHE A 209 -29.36 19.02 12.01
C PHE A 209 -29.30 17.61 12.64
N LEU A 210 -30.44 16.91 12.72
CA LEU A 210 -30.53 15.55 13.27
C LEU A 210 -29.77 14.50 12.46
N LYS A 211 -29.84 14.54 11.13
CA LYS A 211 -29.08 13.60 10.27
C LYS A 211 -27.57 13.84 10.39
N ARG A 212 -27.14 15.11 10.49
CA ARG A 212 -25.73 15.44 10.75
C ARG A 212 -25.23 14.88 12.09
N ALA A 213 -26.06 14.93 13.13
CA ALA A 213 -25.73 14.35 14.43
C ALA A 213 -25.58 12.82 14.34
N THR A 214 -26.55 12.12 13.76
CA THR A 214 -26.50 10.67 13.55
C THR A 214 -25.28 10.25 12.73
N MET A 215 -24.96 11.01 11.68
CA MET A 215 -23.80 10.74 10.84
C MET A 215 -22.48 10.94 11.58
N ARG A 216 -22.35 11.97 12.41
CA ARG A 216 -21.17 12.16 13.29
C ARG A 216 -21.02 10.99 14.26
N THR A 217 -22.12 10.49 14.83
CA THR A 217 -22.10 9.32 15.71
C THR A 217 -21.70 8.05 14.96
N ALA A 218 -22.24 7.82 13.76
CA ALA A 218 -21.83 6.72 12.90
C ALA A 218 -20.33 6.78 12.58
N LEU A 219 -19.84 7.97 12.24
CA LEU A 219 -18.42 8.18 11.95
C LEU A 219 -17.51 7.87 13.14
N LEU A 220 -17.92 8.19 14.38
CA LEU A 220 -17.17 7.78 15.58
C LEU A 220 -17.01 6.26 15.68
N VAL A 221 -18.04 5.50 15.28
CA VAL A 221 -18.00 4.03 15.24
C VAL A 221 -17.17 3.52 14.06
N PHE A 222 -17.16 4.21 12.93
CA PHE A 222 -16.41 3.82 11.73
C PHE A 222 -14.93 4.24 11.75
N LYS A 223 -14.52 5.30 12.48
CA LYS A 223 -13.11 5.76 12.47
C LYS A 223 -12.13 4.64 12.84
N PRO A 224 -12.36 3.83 13.89
CA PRO A 224 -11.46 2.73 14.24
C PRO A 224 -11.37 1.68 13.13
N ALA A 225 -12.47 1.37 12.45
CA ALA A 225 -12.49 0.41 11.35
C ALA A 225 -11.70 0.91 10.13
N VAL A 226 -11.88 2.19 9.74
CA VAL A 226 -11.10 2.80 8.66
C VAL A 226 -9.61 2.83 9.01
N LYS A 227 -9.28 3.25 10.23
CA LYS A 227 -7.89 3.23 10.71
C LYS A 227 -7.29 1.84 10.61
N LYS A 228 -8.00 0.82 11.11
CA LYS A 228 -7.56 -0.57 11.07
C LYS A 228 -7.38 -1.08 9.64
N ALA A 229 -8.31 -0.76 8.73
CA ALA A 229 -8.19 -1.10 7.32
C ALA A 229 -6.97 -0.45 6.65
N VAL A 230 -6.71 0.84 6.92
CA VAL A 230 -5.53 1.54 6.40
C VAL A 230 -4.24 0.95 6.95
N GLU A 231 -4.17 0.63 8.24
CA GLU A 231 -3.02 -0.06 8.82
C GLU A 231 -2.83 -1.48 8.25
N GLY A 232 -3.92 -2.23 8.04
CA GLY A 232 -3.87 -3.53 7.38
C GLY A 232 -3.32 -3.46 5.96
N MET A 233 -3.77 -2.48 5.16
CA MET A 233 -3.20 -2.21 3.84
C MET A 233 -1.73 -1.82 3.93
N ARG A 234 -1.36 -0.94 4.87
CA ARG A 234 0.03 -0.50 5.03
C ARG A 234 0.96 -1.68 5.32
N ARG A 235 0.57 -2.53 6.26
CA ARG A 235 1.32 -3.74 6.63
C ARG A 235 1.38 -4.74 5.48
N GLY A 236 0.28 -4.93 4.75
CA GLY A 236 0.24 -5.75 3.55
C GLY A 236 1.23 -5.29 2.47
N MET A 237 1.36 -3.98 2.27
CA MET A 237 2.33 -3.43 1.31
C MET A 237 3.77 -3.65 1.76
N LEU A 238 4.09 -3.47 3.05
CA LEU A 238 5.44 -3.80 3.55
C LEU A 238 5.72 -5.31 3.40
N TYR A 239 4.74 -6.16 3.71
CA TYR A 239 4.85 -7.61 3.55
C TYR A 239 5.19 -8.02 2.11
N MET A 240 4.49 -7.45 1.11
CA MET A 240 4.83 -7.65 -0.30
C MET A 240 6.23 -7.15 -0.64
N THR A 241 6.58 -5.96 -0.16
CA THR A 241 7.88 -5.32 -0.41
C THR A 241 9.04 -6.17 0.10
N VAL A 242 8.88 -6.78 1.27
CA VAL A 242 9.92 -7.60 1.91
C VAL A 242 10.09 -8.93 1.16
N LEU A 243 8.99 -9.53 0.73
CA LEU A 243 9.00 -10.88 0.17
C LEU A 243 9.40 -10.94 -1.31
N ARG A 244 9.21 -9.86 -2.09
CA ARG A 244 9.69 -9.69 -3.48
C ARG A 244 9.40 -10.88 -4.41
N ALA A 245 8.26 -11.53 -4.22
CA ALA A 245 7.84 -12.71 -4.98
C ALA A 245 6.38 -12.58 -5.41
N ASP A 246 5.91 -13.42 -6.33
CA ASP A 246 4.48 -13.52 -6.65
C ASP A 246 3.75 -14.24 -5.50
N ILE A 247 3.34 -13.46 -4.51
CA ILE A 247 2.76 -13.91 -3.26
C ILE A 247 1.40 -13.28 -3.01
N ASN A 248 0.68 -12.97 -4.09
CA ASN A 248 -0.59 -12.27 -4.04
C ASN A 248 -1.59 -12.95 -3.09
N ASP A 249 -1.69 -14.27 -3.13
CA ASP A 249 -2.64 -14.99 -2.28
C ASP A 249 -2.17 -15.08 -0.82
N LEU A 250 -0.87 -15.19 -0.56
CA LEU A 250 -0.31 -15.10 0.81
C LEU A 250 -0.53 -13.71 1.40
N THR A 251 -0.38 -12.66 0.58
CA THR A 251 -0.64 -11.28 0.98
C THR A 251 -2.12 -11.07 1.27
N LYS A 252 -3.02 -11.58 0.43
CA LYS A 252 -4.47 -11.52 0.69
C LYS A 252 -4.81 -12.22 2.00
N ALA A 253 -4.27 -13.42 2.24
CA ALA A 253 -4.50 -14.16 3.49
C ALA A 253 -4.03 -13.36 4.71
N TYR A 254 -2.84 -12.75 4.63
CA TYR A 254 -2.32 -11.88 5.68
C TYR A 254 -3.21 -10.65 5.92
N VAL A 255 -3.51 -9.88 4.87
CA VAL A 255 -4.30 -8.64 4.95
C VAL A 255 -5.71 -8.92 5.48
N GLN A 256 -6.34 -10.03 5.08
CA GLN A 256 -7.69 -10.39 5.55
C GLN A 256 -7.78 -10.52 7.08
N VAL A 257 -6.72 -11.00 7.74
CA VAL A 257 -6.67 -11.09 9.21
C VAL A 257 -6.61 -9.71 9.88
N LEU A 258 -5.96 -8.76 9.20
CA LEU A 258 -5.78 -7.38 9.66
C LEU A 258 -7.00 -6.51 9.40
N MET A 259 -7.86 -6.89 8.46
CA MET A 259 -9.08 -6.13 8.16
C MET A 259 -10.01 -6.07 9.38
N PRO A 260 -10.76 -4.97 9.54
CA PRO A 260 -11.73 -4.84 10.63
C PRO A 260 -12.79 -5.93 10.51
N ASP A 261 -12.78 -6.83 11.48
CA ASP A 261 -13.87 -7.75 11.79
C ASP A 261 -14.64 -7.17 12.98
N PHE A 262 -15.96 -6.98 12.84
CA PHE A 262 -16.82 -6.53 13.93
C PHE A 262 -17.20 -7.68 14.90
N LYS A 263 -16.61 -8.86 14.74
CA LYS A 263 -16.76 -10.03 15.60
C LYS A 263 -15.58 -10.16 16.55
N TYR A 264 -15.85 -10.75 17.71
CA TYR A 264 -14.81 -11.18 18.63
C TYR A 264 -14.01 -12.31 18.00
N THR A 265 -12.72 -12.07 17.80
CA THR A 265 -11.76 -13.07 17.34
C THR A 265 -10.87 -13.48 18.50
N VAL A 266 -10.74 -14.80 18.70
CA VAL A 266 -9.92 -15.39 19.77
C VAL A 266 -8.46 -15.44 19.30
N GLY A 267 -7.53 -15.14 20.21
CA GLY A 267 -6.08 -15.19 19.95
C GLY A 267 -5.48 -13.84 19.52
N SER A 268 -4.15 -13.77 19.49
CA SER A 268 -3.45 -12.56 19.07
C SER A 268 -3.57 -12.34 17.56
N GLU A 269 -3.47 -11.09 17.10
CA GLU A 269 -3.48 -10.77 15.66
C GLU A 269 -2.33 -11.46 14.93
N ARG A 270 -1.17 -11.56 15.59
CA ARG A 270 0.01 -12.27 15.11
C ARG A 270 -0.27 -13.76 14.87
N ASP A 271 -0.83 -14.46 15.85
CA ASP A 271 -1.05 -15.91 15.74
C ASP A 271 -2.10 -16.22 14.67
N ARG A 272 -3.14 -15.38 14.55
CA ARG A 272 -4.12 -15.49 13.48
C ARG A 272 -3.49 -15.24 12.10
N ALA A 273 -2.57 -14.29 11.99
CA ALA A 273 -1.87 -13.98 10.75
C ALA A 273 -0.96 -15.15 10.32
N LEU A 274 -0.18 -15.71 11.24
CA LEU A 274 0.63 -16.90 11.00
C LEU A 274 -0.23 -18.09 10.54
N ALA A 275 -1.32 -18.38 11.26
CA ALA A 275 -2.22 -19.48 10.91
C ALA A 275 -2.86 -19.29 9.52
N ALA A 276 -3.25 -18.06 9.16
CA ALA A 276 -3.81 -17.77 7.83
C ALA A 276 -2.78 -17.95 6.71
N VAL A 277 -1.55 -17.49 6.93
CA VAL A 277 -0.42 -17.67 5.99
C VAL A 277 -0.09 -19.15 5.82
N ASP A 278 0.05 -19.90 6.91
CA ASP A 278 0.39 -21.33 6.86
C ASP A 278 -0.71 -22.14 6.18
N LYS A 279 -1.99 -21.81 6.45
CA LYS A 279 -3.11 -22.39 5.70
C LYS A 279 -3.02 -22.11 4.21
N GLN A 280 -2.68 -20.89 3.82
CA GLN A 280 -2.57 -20.53 2.41
C GLN A 280 -1.36 -21.20 1.74
N LYS A 281 -0.23 -21.40 2.45
CA LYS A 281 0.90 -22.19 1.95
C LYS A 281 0.46 -23.62 1.60
N LEU A 282 -0.29 -24.28 2.49
CA LEU A 282 -0.81 -25.63 2.24
C LEU A 282 -1.73 -25.69 1.01
N LEU A 283 -2.62 -24.69 0.85
CA LEU A 283 -3.47 -24.59 -0.33
C LEU A 283 -2.65 -24.40 -1.61
N ASN A 284 -1.59 -23.59 -1.58
CA ASN A 284 -0.72 -23.37 -2.72
C ASN A 284 0.07 -24.65 -3.08
N GLU A 285 0.55 -25.40 -2.08
CA GLU A 285 1.22 -26.68 -2.29
C GLU A 285 0.29 -27.75 -2.87
N GLU A 286 -0.97 -27.79 -2.41
CA GLU A 286 -1.99 -28.68 -2.97
C GLU A 286 -2.33 -28.30 -4.41
N TYR A 287 -2.49 -27.01 -4.69
CA TYR A 287 -2.72 -26.49 -6.03
C TYR A 287 -1.56 -26.82 -6.98
N ALA A 288 -0.32 -26.73 -6.52
CA ALA A 288 0.88 -27.07 -7.30
C ALA A 288 0.96 -28.57 -7.68
N LYS A 289 0.31 -29.46 -6.92
CA LYS A 289 0.22 -30.90 -7.27
C LYS A 289 -0.78 -31.19 -8.40
N ASN A 290 -1.61 -30.21 -8.78
CA ASN A 290 -2.59 -30.38 -9.84
C ASN A 290 -1.92 -30.34 -11.22
N LEU A 291 -1.84 -31.51 -11.86
CA LEU A 291 -1.24 -31.72 -13.18
C LEU A 291 -1.85 -30.88 -14.30
N PHE A 292 -3.08 -30.39 -14.14
CA PHE A 292 -3.77 -29.54 -15.13
C PHE A 292 -3.44 -28.04 -14.99
N VAL A 293 -2.72 -27.66 -13.94
CA VAL A 293 -2.41 -26.28 -13.60
C VAL A 293 -0.90 -26.00 -13.72
N ALA A 294 -0.06 -26.97 -13.35
CA ALA A 294 1.36 -26.94 -13.57
C ALA A 294 1.75 -28.18 -14.38
N PRO A 295 1.71 -28.13 -15.74
CA PRO A 295 2.15 -29.27 -16.52
C PRO A 295 3.59 -29.61 -16.11
N PRO A 296 3.92 -30.89 -15.88
CA PRO A 296 5.29 -31.28 -15.61
C PRO A 296 6.16 -30.73 -16.73
N ARG A 297 7.29 -30.10 -16.38
CA ARG A 297 8.30 -29.74 -17.38
C ARG A 297 8.67 -31.03 -18.08
N LEU A 298 8.39 -31.13 -19.38
CA LEU A 298 8.91 -32.21 -20.21
C LEU A 298 10.43 -32.21 -20.02
N THR A 299 10.96 -33.23 -19.37
CA THR A 299 12.41 -33.37 -19.17
C THR A 299 13.11 -33.59 -20.50
N ASP A 300 12.40 -34.18 -21.46
CA ASP A 300 12.84 -34.40 -22.83
C ASP A 300 11.74 -33.91 -23.78
N PHE A 301 12.06 -32.92 -24.61
CA PHE A 301 11.18 -32.50 -25.70
C PHE A 301 11.32 -33.50 -26.84
N ASP A 302 10.37 -34.43 -26.96
CA ASP A 302 10.33 -35.39 -28.06
C ASP A 302 9.80 -34.72 -29.33
N ILE A 303 10.74 -34.23 -30.15
CA ILE A 303 10.46 -33.61 -31.45
C ILE A 303 9.76 -34.60 -32.40
N GLU A 304 10.07 -35.89 -32.32
CA GLU A 304 9.49 -36.91 -33.21
C GLU A 304 8.02 -37.18 -32.89
N ALA A 305 7.63 -37.17 -31.61
CA ALA A 305 6.23 -37.28 -31.19
C ALA A 305 5.34 -36.14 -31.71
N TYR A 306 5.93 -34.97 -32.00
CA TYR A 306 5.23 -33.79 -32.51
C TYR A 306 5.30 -33.61 -34.03
N ALA A 307 6.14 -34.37 -34.73
CA ALA A 307 6.23 -34.33 -36.19
C ALA A 307 4.90 -34.69 -36.88
N LYS A 308 4.08 -35.55 -36.26
CA LYS A 308 2.75 -35.93 -36.77
C LYS A 308 1.69 -34.80 -36.73
N TYR A 309 1.99 -33.68 -36.08
CA TYR A 309 1.09 -32.53 -35.95
C TYR A 309 1.59 -31.29 -36.71
N GLN A 310 2.75 -31.37 -37.37
CA GLN A 310 3.21 -30.34 -38.30
C GLN A 310 2.58 -30.63 -39.67
N VAL A 311 1.47 -29.95 -39.96
CA VAL A 311 0.87 -29.83 -41.30
C VAL A 311 1.46 -28.62 -42.00
#